data_AF-A0A174KKI9-F1
#
_entry.id   AF-A0A174KKI9-F1
#
_cell.length_a   1.000
_cell.length_b   1.000
_cell.length_c   1.000
_cell.angle_alpha   90.00
_cell.angle_beta   90.00
_cell.angle_gamma   90.00
#
_symmetry.space_group_name_H-M   'P 1'
#
loop_
_entity.id
_entity.type
_entity.pdbx_description
1 polymer ?
#
loop_
_entity_poly.entity_id
_entity_poly.type
_entity_poly.pdbx_seq_one_letter_code
_entity_poly.pdbx_strand_id
1 'polypeptide(L)'
;MSVIPESGMNFGKYDEKDLFHIETSEIYKKLGDGIPTVEFILKYNGNNIVFLEAKKSCPNVANRYESKEKELKFEEYYGSITEKFISSLQIYLAAIMNRYQDTSEIGDNLRSVSNMKDVKLKFILVVKDAEDITWLAGPLAELRARLLKVRKIWGVEVVVLNEELAGDYNLTC
;
A
#
# COMPACT_ATOMS: atom_id res chain seq x y z
N MET A 1 -1.53 -18.52 -9.02
CA MET A 1 -0.85 -17.29 -9.48
C MET A 1 -1.93 -16.29 -9.83
N SER A 2 -1.91 -15.11 -9.22
CA SER A 2 -2.99 -14.12 -9.28
C SER A 2 -2.56 -12.85 -10.02
N VAL A 3 -3.53 -12.22 -10.68
CA VAL A 3 -3.43 -10.87 -11.25
C VAL A 3 -4.50 -10.01 -10.62
N ILE A 4 -4.15 -8.80 -10.19
CA ILE A 4 -5.05 -7.84 -9.56
C ILE A 4 -5.20 -6.63 -10.49
N PRO A 5 -6.33 -6.48 -11.18
CA PRO A 5 -6.62 -5.28 -11.97
C PRO A 5 -7.01 -4.15 -11.03
N GLU A 6 -6.23 -3.06 -10.99
CA GLU A 6 -6.55 -1.90 -10.16
C GLU A 6 -6.05 -0.60 -10.80
N SER A 7 -6.86 0.45 -10.72
CA SER A 7 -6.56 1.79 -11.23
C SER A 7 -6.11 1.83 -12.70
N GLY A 8 -6.59 0.86 -13.48
CA GLY A 8 -6.26 0.69 -14.90
C GLY A 8 -4.91 0.02 -15.16
N MET A 9 -4.30 -0.59 -14.16
CA MET A 9 -3.06 -1.39 -14.23
C MET A 9 -3.35 -2.84 -13.84
N ASN A 10 -2.49 -3.77 -14.25
CA ASN A 10 -2.56 -5.17 -13.82
C ASN A 10 -1.35 -5.49 -12.93
N PHE A 11 -1.59 -5.77 -11.65
CA PHE A 11 -0.53 -6.16 -10.71
C PHE A 11 -0.36 -7.68 -10.66
N GLY A 12 0.88 -8.15 -10.76
CA GLY A 12 1.19 -9.57 -10.76
C GLY A 12 2.15 -9.97 -11.88
N LYS A 13 2.21 -11.25 -12.26
CA LYS A 13 1.51 -12.40 -11.64
C LYS A 13 2.17 -12.77 -10.31
N TYR A 14 1.39 -12.87 -9.23
CA TYR A 14 1.90 -13.21 -7.90
C TYR A 14 1.55 -14.64 -7.48
N ASP A 15 2.42 -15.31 -6.72
CA ASP A 15 2.05 -16.55 -6.04
C ASP A 15 1.04 -16.24 -4.93
N GLU A 16 -0.03 -17.02 -4.84
CA GLU A 16 -1.06 -16.85 -3.80
C GLU A 16 -0.49 -17.10 -2.40
N LYS A 17 0.58 -17.87 -2.28
CA LYS A 17 1.30 -18.07 -1.01
C LYS A 17 1.96 -16.79 -0.50
N ASP A 18 2.25 -15.85 -1.37
CA ASP A 18 2.89 -14.58 -1.03
C ASP A 18 1.88 -13.42 -0.92
N LEU A 19 0.60 -13.65 -1.24
CA LEU A 19 -0.39 -12.60 -1.44
C LEU A 19 -1.43 -12.58 -0.32
N PHE A 20 -1.86 -11.38 0.05
CA PHE A 20 -3.08 -11.14 0.79
C PHE A 20 -3.86 -10.02 0.11
N HIS A 21 -4.94 -10.36 -0.60
CA HIS A 21 -5.81 -9.40 -1.29
C HIS A 21 -6.78 -8.75 -0.29
N ILE A 22 -6.23 -7.95 0.61
CA ILE A 22 -6.88 -7.44 1.82
C ILE A 22 -8.20 -6.70 1.53
N GLU A 23 -8.29 -5.90 0.46
CA GLU A 23 -9.49 -5.12 0.15
C GLU A 23 -10.73 -6.00 -0.13
N THR A 24 -10.51 -7.23 -0.60
CA THR A 24 -11.61 -8.17 -0.93
C THR A 24 -11.81 -9.25 0.14
N SER A 25 -11.00 -9.21 1.20
CA SER A 25 -10.90 -10.26 2.23
C SER A 25 -12.10 -10.33 3.17
N GLU A 26 -12.38 -11.53 3.70
CA GLU A 26 -13.40 -11.76 4.72
C GLU A 26 -13.01 -11.18 6.08
N ILE A 27 -11.71 -11.17 6.43
CA ILE A 27 -11.17 -10.44 7.59
C ILE A 27 -11.59 -8.98 7.50
N TYR A 28 -11.38 -8.35 6.34
CA TYR A 28 -11.73 -6.94 6.14
C TYR A 28 -13.25 -6.73 6.24
N LYS A 29 -14.05 -7.51 5.52
CA LYS A 29 -15.52 -7.41 5.55
C LYS A 29 -16.09 -7.52 6.96
N LYS A 30 -15.52 -8.39 7.81
CA LYS A 30 -15.96 -8.57 9.21
C LYS A 30 -15.61 -7.41 10.12
N LEU A 31 -14.63 -6.57 9.77
CA LEU A 31 -14.31 -5.37 10.54
C LEU A 31 -15.35 -4.27 10.37
N GLY A 32 -16.13 -4.32 9.27
CA GLY A 32 -17.18 -3.36 8.96
C GLY A 32 -16.66 -2.05 8.36
N ASP A 33 -17.56 -1.08 8.25
CA ASP A 33 -17.28 0.20 7.60
C ASP A 33 -16.35 1.10 8.43
N GLY A 34 -15.70 2.06 7.77
CA GLY A 34 -14.90 3.10 8.40
C GLY A 34 -13.42 2.74 8.60
N ILE A 35 -12.97 1.57 8.14
CA ILE A 35 -11.57 1.18 8.12
C ILE A 35 -11.14 1.08 6.65
N PRO A 36 -10.33 2.00 6.12
CA PRO A 36 -9.86 1.90 4.74
C PRO A 36 -8.67 0.95 4.66
N THR A 37 -8.52 0.24 3.55
CA THR A 37 -7.38 -0.68 3.32
C THR A 37 -6.69 -0.36 2.00
N VAL A 38 -5.44 -0.79 1.88
CA VAL A 38 -4.73 -0.84 0.59
C VAL A 38 -5.30 -1.98 -0.26
N GLU A 39 -4.94 -2.02 -1.52
CA GLU A 39 -5.42 -3.04 -2.47
C GLU A 39 -4.99 -4.45 -2.01
N PHE A 40 -3.68 -4.62 -1.78
CA PHE A 40 -3.12 -5.91 -1.36
C PHE A 40 -1.81 -5.77 -0.57
N ILE A 41 -1.44 -6.87 0.07
CA ILE A 41 -0.18 -7.06 0.78
C ILE A 41 0.56 -8.23 0.14
N LEU A 42 1.87 -8.07 -0.08
CA LEU A 42 2.69 -9.03 -0.81
C LEU A 42 4.01 -9.30 -0.07
N LYS A 43 4.35 -10.58 0.10
CA LYS A 43 5.70 -11.02 0.44
C LYS A 43 6.55 -10.91 -0.81
N TYR A 44 7.58 -10.07 -0.79
CA TYR A 44 8.27 -9.67 -2.01
C TYR A 44 9.80 -9.69 -1.86
N ASN A 45 10.48 -10.27 -2.86
CA ASN A 45 11.94 -10.31 -3.00
C ASN A 45 12.68 -10.54 -1.67
N GLY A 46 12.51 -11.73 -1.09
CA GLY A 46 13.10 -12.10 0.19
C GLY A 46 12.28 -11.60 1.37
N ASN A 47 12.87 -10.79 2.25
CA ASN A 47 12.24 -10.40 3.51
C ASN A 47 11.35 -9.15 3.45
N ASN A 48 11.03 -8.64 2.26
CA ASN A 48 10.14 -7.48 2.17
C ASN A 48 8.68 -7.88 2.30
N ILE A 49 7.89 -7.04 2.95
CA ILE A 49 6.44 -7.10 2.91
C ILE A 49 5.98 -5.75 2.38
N VAL A 50 5.33 -5.81 1.21
CA VAL A 50 4.85 -4.66 0.47
C VAL A 50 3.36 -4.49 0.76
N PHE A 51 2.96 -3.28 1.14
CA PHE A 51 1.57 -2.84 1.17
C PHE A 51 1.41 -1.94 -0.05
N LEU A 52 0.54 -2.30 -0.98
CA LEU A 52 0.41 -1.61 -2.25
C LEU A 52 -0.94 -0.92 -2.36
N GLU A 53 -0.91 0.39 -2.47
CA GLU A 53 -2.04 1.22 -2.89
C GLU A 53 -1.83 1.61 -4.35
N ALA A 54 -2.89 1.55 -5.15
CA ALA A 54 -2.86 1.99 -6.54
C ALA A 54 -3.87 3.12 -6.77
N LYS A 55 -3.46 4.10 -7.57
CA LYS A 55 -4.28 5.25 -7.95
C LYS A 55 -4.07 5.56 -9.41
N LYS A 56 -5.12 6.03 -10.06
CA LYS A 56 -5.02 6.50 -11.45
C LYS A 56 -4.20 7.79 -11.55
N SER A 57 -4.48 8.75 -10.67
CA SER A 57 -3.82 10.06 -10.64
C SER A 57 -3.65 10.54 -9.20
N CYS A 58 -2.89 11.62 -9.03
CA CYS A 58 -2.56 12.18 -7.72
C CYS A 58 -2.56 13.72 -7.80
N PRO A 59 -2.95 14.44 -6.72
CA PRO A 59 -2.92 15.89 -6.71
C PRO A 59 -1.49 16.42 -6.60
N ASN A 60 -1.20 17.49 -7.35
CA ASN A 60 0.13 18.09 -7.41
C ASN A 60 0.40 18.99 -6.19
N VAL A 61 1.50 18.73 -5.48
CA VAL A 61 1.94 19.53 -4.32
C VAL A 61 2.16 21.01 -4.71
N ALA A 62 2.71 21.28 -5.89
CA ALA A 62 3.06 22.63 -6.32
C ALA A 62 1.84 23.56 -6.49
N ASN A 63 0.67 23.01 -6.79
CA ASN A 63 -0.56 23.79 -7.02
C ASN A 63 -1.60 23.65 -5.91
N ARG A 64 -1.21 23.03 -4.79
CA ARG A 64 -2.09 22.76 -3.64
C ARG A 64 -2.85 23.99 -3.16
N TYR A 65 -2.19 25.15 -3.08
CA TYR A 65 -2.75 26.38 -2.52
C TYR A 65 -3.37 27.32 -3.55
N GLU A 66 -3.51 26.91 -4.81
CA GLU A 66 -4.14 27.75 -5.83
C GLU A 66 -5.64 27.96 -5.60
N SER A 67 -6.32 27.01 -4.94
CA SER A 67 -7.72 27.16 -4.54
C SER A 67 -8.05 26.30 -3.33
N LYS A 68 -9.11 26.68 -2.60
CA LYS A 68 -9.63 25.90 -1.46
C LYS A 68 -10.05 24.49 -1.86
N GLU A 69 -10.58 24.34 -3.07
CA GLU A 69 -10.97 23.03 -3.61
C GLU A 69 -9.75 22.12 -3.84
N LYS A 70 -8.65 22.67 -4.38
CA LYS A 70 -7.40 21.90 -4.56
C LYS A 70 -6.80 21.49 -3.22
N GLU A 71 -6.84 22.39 -2.24
CA GLU A 71 -6.36 22.10 -0.89
C GLU A 71 -7.18 20.98 -0.24
N LEU A 72 -8.51 21.02 -0.33
CA LEU A 72 -9.38 19.96 0.20
C LEU A 72 -9.12 18.62 -0.48
N LYS A 73 -9.08 18.57 -1.82
CA LYS A 73 -8.77 17.34 -2.57
C LYS A 73 -7.40 16.78 -2.22
N PHE A 74 -6.41 17.65 -2.00
CA PHE A 74 -5.08 17.26 -1.59
C PHE A 74 -5.11 16.59 -0.21
N GLU A 75 -5.76 17.21 0.77
CA GLU A 75 -5.88 16.66 2.12
C GLU A 75 -6.66 15.35 2.18
N GLU A 76 -7.79 15.27 1.47
CA GLU A 76 -8.59 14.05 1.36
C GLU A 76 -7.79 12.90 0.74
N TYR A 77 -7.08 13.17 -0.35
CA TYR A 77 -6.30 12.17 -1.07
C TYR A 77 -5.17 11.59 -0.20
N TYR A 78 -4.29 12.45 0.33
CA TYR A 78 -3.14 11.97 1.10
C TYR A 78 -3.52 11.52 2.51
N GLY A 79 -4.58 12.09 3.09
CA GLY A 79 -5.20 11.61 4.33
C GLY A 79 -5.69 10.18 4.19
N SER A 80 -6.51 9.92 3.16
CA SER A 80 -7.05 8.58 2.88
C SER A 80 -5.94 7.54 2.65
N ILE A 81 -4.92 7.85 1.85
CA ILE A 81 -3.80 6.92 1.60
C ILE A 81 -3.01 6.64 2.88
N THR A 82 -2.78 7.66 3.70
CA THR A 82 -2.09 7.50 4.99
C THR A 82 -2.86 6.55 5.90
N GLU A 83 -4.18 6.72 5.99
CA GLU A 83 -5.06 5.84 6.78
C GLU A 83 -5.07 4.42 6.23
N LYS A 84 -5.20 4.24 4.91
CA LYS A 84 -5.15 2.93 4.25
C LYS A 84 -3.88 2.16 4.63
N PHE A 85 -2.72 2.79 4.54
CA PHE A 85 -1.46 2.14 4.89
C PHE A 85 -1.39 1.74 6.37
N ILE A 86 -1.77 2.65 7.28
CA ILE A 86 -1.70 2.39 8.72
C ILE A 86 -2.68 1.28 9.12
N SER A 87 -3.93 1.37 8.67
CA SER A 87 -4.97 0.37 8.93
C SER A 87 -4.59 -0.99 8.39
N SER A 88 -4.06 -1.06 7.16
CA SER A 88 -3.64 -2.33 6.55
C SER A 88 -2.49 -2.98 7.31
N LEU A 89 -1.51 -2.19 7.79
CA LEU A 89 -0.45 -2.69 8.67
C LEU A 89 -1.04 -3.25 9.97
N GLN A 90 -1.98 -2.55 10.60
CA GLN A 90 -2.61 -3.00 11.84
C GLN A 90 -3.40 -4.31 11.64
N ILE A 91 -4.18 -4.41 10.55
CA ILE A 91 -4.95 -5.61 10.22
C ILE A 91 -4.00 -6.80 9.98
N TYR A 92 -2.95 -6.59 9.18
CA TYR A 92 -1.98 -7.64 8.91
C TYR A 92 -1.26 -8.11 10.17
N LEU A 93 -0.82 -7.18 11.03
CA LEU A 93 -0.21 -7.50 12.32
C LEU A 93 -1.18 -8.27 13.24
N ALA A 94 -2.43 -7.84 13.33
CA ALA A 94 -3.45 -8.54 14.09
C ALA A 94 -3.63 -9.98 13.58
N ALA A 95 -3.62 -10.17 12.26
CA ALA A 95 -3.76 -11.49 11.67
C ALA A 95 -2.61 -12.44 12.01
N ILE A 96 -1.36 -12.02 11.82
CA ILE A 96 -0.19 -12.86 12.14
C ILE A 96 0.01 -13.06 13.65
N MET A 97 -0.58 -12.18 14.48
CA MET A 97 -0.64 -12.33 15.94
C MET A 97 -1.82 -13.19 16.41
N ASN A 98 -2.48 -13.91 15.49
CA ASN A 98 -3.61 -14.81 15.76
C ASN A 98 -4.82 -14.13 16.42
N ARG A 99 -5.08 -12.85 16.07
CA ARG A 99 -6.27 -12.13 16.56
C ARG A 99 -7.55 -12.61 15.89
N TYR A 100 -7.48 -13.06 14.64
CA TYR A 100 -8.61 -13.55 13.86
C TYR A 100 -8.70 -15.07 13.91
N GLN A 101 -9.91 -15.61 13.93
CA GLN A 101 -10.16 -17.06 13.98
C GLN A 101 -9.71 -17.77 12.70
N ASP A 102 -9.88 -17.12 11.55
CA ASP A 102 -9.53 -17.64 10.23
C ASP A 102 -8.65 -16.61 9.51
N THR A 103 -7.51 -17.09 9.02
CA THR A 103 -6.51 -16.33 8.25
C THR A 103 -6.06 -17.10 7.00
N SER A 104 -6.89 -18.06 6.55
CA SER A 104 -6.61 -18.89 5.37
C SER A 104 -6.48 -18.10 4.07
N GLU A 105 -7.11 -16.92 4.00
CA GLU A 105 -7.01 -15.98 2.88
C GLU A 105 -5.70 -15.18 2.82
N ILE A 106 -4.87 -15.28 3.86
CA ILE A 106 -3.50 -14.73 3.87
C ILE A 106 -2.57 -15.83 3.37
N GLY A 107 -1.81 -15.54 2.32
CA GLY A 107 -0.82 -16.47 1.78
C GLY A 107 0.13 -17.02 2.84
N ASP A 108 0.46 -18.31 2.73
CA ASP A 108 1.24 -19.05 3.73
C ASP A 108 2.58 -18.37 4.11
N ASN A 109 3.27 -17.75 3.15
CA ASN A 109 4.55 -17.09 3.38
C ASN A 109 4.39 -15.77 4.14
N LEU A 110 3.26 -15.07 3.97
CA LEU A 110 2.90 -13.91 4.80
C LEU A 110 2.46 -14.38 6.20
N ARG A 111 1.57 -15.37 6.27
CA ARG A 111 1.05 -15.89 7.55
C ARG A 111 2.14 -16.49 8.44
N SER A 112 3.19 -17.06 7.85
CA SER A 112 4.31 -17.68 8.59
C SER A 112 5.32 -16.69 9.17
N VAL A 113 5.15 -15.38 8.97
CA VAL A 113 6.02 -14.34 9.54
C VAL A 113 5.86 -14.32 11.06
N SER A 114 6.81 -14.94 11.76
CA SER A 114 6.80 -15.08 13.22
C SER A 114 7.63 -14.02 13.96
N ASN A 115 8.49 -13.28 13.24
CA ASN A 115 9.33 -12.23 13.78
C ASN A 115 9.51 -11.09 12.78
N MET A 116 9.43 -9.85 13.26
CA MET A 116 9.56 -8.64 12.45
C MET A 116 10.98 -8.06 12.38
N LYS A 117 11.92 -8.56 13.19
CA LYS A 117 13.28 -7.97 13.31
C LYS A 117 13.97 -7.77 11.96
N ASP A 118 13.89 -8.76 11.07
CA ASP A 118 14.59 -8.75 9.78
C ASP A 118 13.64 -8.48 8.60
N VAL A 119 12.38 -8.18 8.89
CA VAL A 119 11.35 -7.85 7.88
C VAL A 119 11.52 -6.40 7.44
N LYS A 120 11.48 -6.18 6.13
CA LYS A 120 11.49 -4.84 5.54
C LYS A 120 10.07 -4.48 5.09
N LEU A 121 9.42 -3.62 5.86
CA LEU A 121 8.08 -3.15 5.54
C LEU A 121 8.17 -2.02 4.49
N LYS A 122 7.38 -2.12 3.42
CA LYS A 122 7.32 -1.11 2.37
C LYS A 122 5.88 -0.68 2.13
N PHE A 123 5.64 0.62 2.15
CA PHE A 123 4.40 1.23 1.70
C PHE A 123 4.63 1.79 0.30
N ILE A 124 3.98 1.20 -0.70
CA ILE A 124 4.14 1.55 -2.10
C ILE A 124 2.82 2.15 -2.59
N LEU A 125 2.89 3.39 -3.09
CA LEU A 125 1.83 3.99 -3.87
C LEU A 125 2.21 3.94 -5.35
N VAL A 126 1.36 3.35 -6.19
CA VAL A 126 1.55 3.37 -7.65
C VAL A 126 0.52 4.32 -8.27
N VAL A 127 0.99 5.34 -8.98
CA VAL A 127 0.17 6.34 -9.68
C VAL A 127 0.31 6.15 -11.19
N LYS A 128 -0.75 5.70 -11.85
CA LYS A 128 -0.70 5.38 -13.29
C LYS A 128 -0.24 6.57 -14.15
N ASP A 129 -0.96 7.68 -14.07
CA ASP A 129 -0.83 8.81 -15.00
C ASP A 129 0.30 9.80 -14.61
N ALA A 130 1.30 9.32 -13.86
CA ALA A 130 2.47 10.12 -13.47
C ALA A 130 3.60 9.98 -14.51
N GLU A 131 3.53 10.77 -15.58
CA GLU A 131 4.47 10.69 -16.71
C GLU A 131 5.89 11.18 -16.35
N ASP A 132 6.01 12.23 -15.54
CA ASP A 132 7.32 12.77 -15.14
C ASP A 132 7.75 12.19 -13.78
N ILE A 133 8.83 11.41 -13.75
CA ILE A 133 9.39 10.82 -12.53
C ILE A 133 9.75 11.90 -11.49
N THR A 134 10.14 13.10 -11.92
CA THR A 134 10.44 14.21 -11.00
C THR A 134 9.20 14.63 -10.19
N TRP A 135 8.01 14.43 -10.76
CA TRP A 135 6.75 14.70 -10.09
C TRP A 135 6.49 13.77 -8.91
N LEU A 136 6.99 12.52 -8.95
CA LEU A 136 6.85 11.54 -7.86
C LEU A 136 7.54 11.98 -6.57
N ALA A 137 8.49 12.92 -6.65
CA ALA A 137 9.18 13.47 -5.47
C ALA A 137 8.23 14.20 -4.52
N GLY A 138 7.21 14.90 -5.06
CA GLY A 138 6.20 15.61 -4.27
C GLY A 138 5.36 14.66 -3.41
N PRO A 139 4.63 13.72 -4.02
CA PRO A 139 3.84 12.70 -3.30
C PRO A 139 4.69 11.89 -2.31
N LEU A 140 5.93 11.55 -2.69
CA LEU A 140 6.85 10.84 -1.80
C LEU A 140 7.20 11.66 -0.55
N ALA A 141 7.50 12.95 -0.72
CA ALA A 141 7.81 13.83 0.40
C ALA A 141 6.60 14.00 1.33
N GLU A 142 5.40 14.20 0.75
CA GLU A 142 4.15 14.34 1.48
C GLU A 142 3.83 13.10 2.32
N LEU A 143 3.84 11.91 1.70
CA LEU A 143 3.58 10.65 2.39
C LEU A 143 4.63 10.37 3.47
N ARG A 144 5.92 10.67 3.22
CA ARG A 144 6.97 10.52 4.23
C ARG A 144 6.75 11.42 5.45
N ALA A 145 6.22 12.62 5.26
CA ALA A 145 5.89 13.53 6.34
C ALA A 145 4.69 13.00 7.16
N ARG A 146 3.60 12.62 6.50
CA ARG A 146 2.39 12.07 7.16
C ARG A 146 2.67 10.76 7.91
N LEU A 147 3.49 9.90 7.32
CA LEU A 147 3.84 8.58 7.87
C LEU A 147 5.08 8.61 8.78
N LEU A 148 5.52 9.77 9.25
CA LEU A 148 6.75 9.90 10.04
C LEU A 148 6.79 8.95 11.24
N LYS A 149 5.69 8.86 12.00
CA LYS A 149 5.62 8.03 13.22
C LYS A 149 5.80 6.55 12.89
N VAL A 150 5.01 6.02 11.94
CA VAL A 150 5.09 4.60 11.56
C VAL A 150 6.44 4.27 10.92
N ARG A 151 6.99 5.15 10.09
CA ARG A 151 8.35 5.02 9.53
C ARG A 151 9.41 4.92 10.60
N LYS A 152 9.34 5.74 11.65
CA LYS A 152 10.36 5.76 12.72
C LYS A 152 10.22 4.60 13.69
N ILE A 153 9.00 4.16 13.99
CA ILE A 153 8.75 3.03 14.91
C ILE A 153 9.07 1.71 14.23
N TRP A 154 8.63 1.52 12.99
CA TRP A 154 8.66 0.23 12.29
C TRP A 154 9.74 0.13 11.22
N GLY A 155 10.47 1.21 10.94
CA GLY A 155 11.46 1.24 9.87
C GLY A 155 10.84 1.15 8.46
N VAL A 156 9.57 1.54 8.30
CA VAL A 156 8.86 1.43 7.02
C VAL A 156 9.53 2.30 5.94
N GLU A 157 9.79 1.70 4.79
CA GLU A 157 10.18 2.41 3.58
C GLU A 157 8.91 2.88 2.84
N VAL A 158 8.88 4.14 2.41
CA VAL A 158 7.79 4.68 1.59
C VAL A 158 8.34 4.88 0.19
N VAL A 159 7.62 4.36 -0.81
CA VAL A 159 7.96 4.41 -2.23
C VAL A 159 6.75 4.90 -3.01
N VAL A 160 6.97 5.76 -4.00
CA VAL A 160 5.94 6.18 -4.95
C VAL A 160 6.46 5.88 -6.36
N LEU A 161 5.67 5.19 -7.16
CA LEU A 161 6.01 4.73 -8.50
C LEU A 161 4.95 5.18 -9.50
N ASN A 162 5.33 5.29 -10.76
CA ASN A 162 4.38 5.28 -11.87
C ASN A 162 4.23 3.84 -12.44
N GLU A 163 3.41 3.67 -13.47
CA GLU A 163 3.19 2.34 -14.09
C GLU A 163 4.49 1.75 -14.68
N GLU A 164 5.31 2.57 -15.34
CA GLU A 164 6.59 2.14 -15.93
C GLU A 164 7.55 1.60 -14.85
N LEU A 165 7.78 2.39 -13.80
CA LEU A 165 8.62 1.97 -12.68
C LEU A 165 8.02 0.77 -11.95
N ALA A 166 6.70 0.68 -11.80
CA ALA A 166 6.08 -0.52 -11.22
C ALA A 166 6.39 -1.78 -12.05
N GLY A 167 6.44 -1.66 -13.38
CA GLY A 167 6.89 -2.72 -14.29
C GLY A 167 8.36 -3.10 -14.09
N ASP A 168 9.25 -2.12 -14.00
CA ASP A 168 10.68 -2.35 -13.73
C ASP A 168 10.92 -3.07 -12.39
N TYR A 169 10.07 -2.78 -11.40
CA TYR A 169 10.06 -3.44 -10.12
C TYR A 169 9.31 -4.78 -10.12
N ASN A 170 8.85 -5.29 -11.27
CA ASN A 170 8.07 -6.51 -11.45
C ASN A 170 6.81 -6.57 -10.56
N LEU A 171 6.16 -5.43 -10.38
CA LEU A 171 4.87 -5.33 -9.69
C LEU A 171 3.70 -5.44 -10.68
N THR A 172 3.90 -5.12 -11.95
CA THR A 172 2.87 -5.18 -13.00
C THR A 172 3.24 -6.18 -14.11
N CYS A 173 2.23 -6.63 -14.87
CA CYS A 173 2.39 -7.59 -15.99
C CYS A 173 1.50 -7.28 -17.19
#